data_AF-A0A6I7NRN5-F1
#
_entry.id   AF-A0A6I7NRN5-F1
#
_cell.length_a   1.000
_cell.length_b   1.000
_cell.length_c   1.000
_cell.angle_alpha   90.00
_cell.angle_beta   90.00
_cell.angle_gamma   90.00
#
_symmetry.space_group_name_H-M   'P 1'
#
loop_
_entity.id
_entity.type
_entity.pdbx_description
1 polymer ?
#
loop_
_entity_poly.entity_id
_entity_poly.type
_entity_poly.pdbx_seq_one_letter_code
_entity_poly.pdbx_strand_id
1 'polypeptide(L)'
;MSTKRLHRLAYGLFAVLAIITCGLFWWFEAWRPVLMVATLAFVAIGLITFQSMRAYTLFRQDAIATRKQQRPCPFCEAPVYKTDTVCPYCRRAIQPNT
;
A
#
# COMPACT_ATOMS: atom_id res chain seq x y z
N MET A 1 3.95 16.22 8.39
CA MET A 1 3.21 15.47 9.44
C MET A 1 3.72 14.03 9.45
N SER A 2 4.31 13.57 10.56
CA SER A 2 5.05 12.29 10.60
C SER A 2 4.11 11.09 10.75
N THR A 3 4.16 10.14 9.81
CA THR A 3 3.30 8.94 9.74
C THR A 3 3.28 8.11 11.03
N LYS A 4 4.36 8.16 11.82
CA LYS A 4 4.47 7.48 13.11
C LYS A 4 3.48 7.99 14.17
N ARG A 5 3.13 9.29 14.15
CA ARG A 5 2.15 9.86 15.09
C ARG A 5 0.72 9.45 14.74
N LEU A 6 0.42 9.34 13.45
CA LEU A 6 -0.89 8.90 12.96
C LEU A 6 -1.18 7.46 13.38
N HIS A 7 -0.18 6.56 13.25
CA HIS A 7 -0.32 5.17 13.69
C HIS A 7 -0.56 5.05 15.19
N ARG A 8 0.17 5.80 16.05
CA ARG A 8 -0.04 5.73 17.51
C ARG A 8 -1.44 6.16 17.93
N LEU A 9 -1.95 7.23 17.32
CA LEU A 9 -3.31 7.69 17.57
C LEU A 9 -4.35 6.68 17.10
N ALA A 10 -4.14 6.07 15.92
CA ALA A 10 -5.03 5.04 15.39
C ALA A 10 -5.09 3.80 16.29
N TYR A 11 -3.93 3.30 16.76
CA TYR A 11 -3.89 2.15 17.67
C TYR A 11 -4.53 2.44 19.03
N GLY A 12 -4.31 3.63 19.59
CA GLY A 12 -4.93 4.05 20.85
C GLY A 12 -6.45 4.09 20.75
N LEU A 13 -6.98 4.64 19.66
CA LEU A 13 -8.43 4.72 19.43
C LEU A 13 -9.05 3.33 19.24
N PHE A 14 -8.34 2.43 18.55
CA PHE A 14 -8.78 1.04 18.36
C PHE A 14 -8.83 0.26 19.68
N ALA A 15 -7.84 0.44 20.55
CA ALA A 15 -7.80 -0.21 21.86
C ALA A 15 -8.97 0.23 22.75
N VAL A 16 -9.30 1.53 22.75
CA VAL A 16 -10.43 2.06 23.53
C VAL A 16 -11.76 1.52 23.01
N LEU A 17 -11.96 1.48 21.69
CA LEU A 17 -13.18 0.90 21.08
C LEU A 17 -13.34 -0.60 21.40
N ALA A 18 -12.24 -1.35 21.41
CA ALA A 18 -12.24 -2.77 21.78
C ALA A 18 -12.66 -2.99 23.24
N ILE A 19 -12.19 -2.15 24.17
CA ILE A 19 -12.55 -2.25 25.60
C ILE A 19 -14.05 -1.93 25.80
N ILE A 20 -14.56 -0.87 25.16
CA ILE A 20 -15.97 -0.47 25.27
C ILE A 20 -16.89 -1.57 24.71
N THR A 21 -16.52 -2.16 23.57
CA THR A 21 -17.31 -3.24 22.96
C THR A 21 -17.29 -4.53 23.79
N CYS A 22 -16.15 -4.90 24.40
CA CYS A 22 -16.08 -6.01 25.36
C CYS A 22 -16.91 -5.77 26.63
N GLY A 23 -16.99 -4.54 27.14
CA GLY A 23 -17.83 -4.19 28.29
C GLY A 23 -19.33 -4.29 27.97
N LEU A 24 -19.74 -3.78 26.80
CA LEU A 24 -21.13 -3.88 26.33
C LEU A 24 -21.56 -5.33 26.04
N PHE A 25 -20.63 -6.20 25.66
CA PHE A 25 -20.86 -7.63 25.40
C PHE A 25 -21.37 -8.40 26.64
N TRP A 26 -21.04 -7.95 27.85
CA TRP A 26 -21.48 -8.59 29.09
C TRP A 26 -22.89 -8.17 29.54
N TRP A 27 -23.37 -7.00 29.11
CA TRP A 27 -24.63 -6.44 29.60
C TRP A 27 -25.85 -6.87 28.76
N PHE A 28 -25.65 -7.24 27.49
CA PHE A 28 -26.74 -7.52 26.55
C PHE A 28 -26.60 -8.90 25.90
N GLU A 29 -27.26 -9.88 26.49
CA GLU A 29 -27.26 -11.28 26.02
C GLU A 29 -27.79 -11.43 24.58
N ALA A 30 -28.71 -10.56 24.17
CA ALA A 30 -29.23 -10.51 22.80
C ALA A 30 -28.23 -10.00 21.74
N TRP A 31 -27.18 -9.27 22.16
CA TRP A 31 -26.24 -8.62 21.23
C TRP A 31 -24.98 -9.45 20.97
N ARG A 32 -24.76 -10.53 21.74
CA ARG A 32 -23.62 -11.44 21.56
C ARG A 32 -23.38 -11.87 20.10
N PRO A 33 -24.38 -12.39 19.34
CA PRO A 33 -24.13 -12.81 17.97
C PRO A 33 -23.80 -11.64 17.04
N VAL A 34 -24.43 -10.48 17.26
CA VAL A 34 -24.19 -9.26 16.46
C VAL A 34 -22.76 -8.76 16.65
N LEU A 35 -22.29 -8.71 17.90
CA LEU A 35 -20.92 -8.29 18.21
C LEU A 35 -19.89 -9.30 17.67
N MET A 36 -20.17 -10.59 17.76
CA MET A 36 -19.27 -11.63 17.24
C MET A 36 -19.09 -11.53 15.72
N VAL A 37 -20.18 -11.32 14.97
CA VAL A 37 -20.14 -11.09 13.52
C VAL A 37 -19.41 -9.80 13.18
N ALA A 38 -19.65 -8.72 13.94
CA ALA A 38 -18.97 -7.45 13.76
C ALA A 38 -17.45 -7.58 13.95
N THR A 39 -17.00 -8.27 15.01
CA THR A 39 -15.57 -8.50 15.25
C THR A 39 -14.93 -9.30 14.12
N LEU A 40 -15.58 -10.36 13.63
CA LEU A 40 -15.09 -11.14 12.49
C LEU A 40 -14.98 -10.29 11.22
N ALA A 41 -15.97 -9.44 10.95
CA ALA A 41 -15.93 -8.50 9.82
C ALA A 41 -14.77 -7.51 9.94
N PHE A 42 -14.54 -6.94 11.13
CA PHE A 42 -13.41 -6.03 11.38
C PHE A 42 -12.06 -6.73 11.17
N VAL A 43 -11.91 -7.97 11.65
CA VAL A 43 -10.68 -8.75 11.42
C VAL A 43 -10.46 -9.01 9.92
N ALA A 44 -11.51 -9.40 9.20
CA ALA A 44 -11.42 -9.63 7.75
C ALA A 44 -10.99 -8.36 6.98
N ILE A 45 -11.60 -7.21 7.30
CA ILE A 45 -11.24 -5.91 6.70
C ILE A 45 -9.78 -5.56 7.04
N GLY A 46 -9.35 -5.80 8.29
CA GLY A 46 -7.98 -5.60 8.72
C GLY A 46 -6.97 -6.44 7.92
N LEU A 47 -7.28 -7.71 7.66
CA LEU A 47 -6.42 -8.59 6.85
C LEU A 47 -6.35 -8.14 5.40
N ILE A 48 -7.48 -7.76 4.80
CA ILE A 48 -7.55 -7.27 3.41
C ILE A 48 -6.73 -5.98 3.26
N THR A 49 -6.90 -5.03 4.19
CA THR A 49 -6.14 -3.76 4.18
C THR A 49 -4.65 -3.97 4.42
N PHE A 50 -4.26 -4.93 5.26
CA PHE A 50 -2.85 -5.28 5.45
C PHE A 50 -2.23 -5.88 4.18
N GLN A 51 -2.93 -6.80 3.52
CA GLN A 51 -2.49 -7.41 2.26
C GLN A 51 -2.35 -6.35 1.15
N SER A 52 -3.32 -5.44 1.03
CA SER A 52 -3.27 -4.38 0.02
C SER A 52 -2.14 -3.37 0.28
N MET A 53 -1.90 -3.00 1.54
CA MET A 53 -0.78 -2.14 1.90
C MET A 53 0.56 -2.79 1.56
N ARG A 54 0.74 -4.09 1.84
CA ARG A 54 1.95 -4.83 1.47
C ARG A 54 2.14 -4.87 -0.05
N ALA A 55 1.08 -5.16 -0.82
CA ALA A 55 1.13 -5.13 -2.28
C ALA A 55 1.54 -3.75 -2.81
N TYR A 56 0.96 -2.68 -2.25
CA TYR A 56 1.30 -1.31 -2.63
C TYR A 56 2.78 -0.97 -2.39
N THR A 57 3.37 -1.45 -1.29
CA THR A 57 4.79 -1.21 -1.01
C THR A 57 5.71 -1.91 -2.02
N LEU A 58 5.36 -3.13 -2.46
CA LEU A 58 6.12 -3.86 -3.47
C LEU A 58 6.09 -3.11 -4.82
N PHE A 59 4.90 -2.75 -5.31
CA PHE A 59 4.76 -2.00 -6.56
C PHE A 59 5.48 -0.66 -6.54
N ARG A 60 5.52 0.00 -5.39
CA ARG A 60 6.27 1.26 -5.25
C ARG A 60 7.77 1.05 -5.36
N GLN A 61 8.31 -0.03 -4.77
CA GLN A 61 9.73 -0.37 -4.90
C GLN A 61 10.08 -0.72 -6.35
N ASP A 62 9.23 -1.51 -7.01
CA ASP A 62 9.41 -1.87 -8.42
C ASP A 62 9.36 -0.63 -9.32
N ALA A 63 8.37 0.24 -9.15
CA ALA A 63 8.27 1.48 -9.94
C ALA A 63 9.49 2.39 -9.76
N ILE A 64 10.07 2.46 -8.56
CA ILE A 64 11.30 3.21 -8.31
C ILE A 64 12.50 2.54 -9.00
N ALA A 65 12.59 1.20 -8.95
CA ALA A 65 13.63 0.44 -9.62
C ALA A 65 13.55 0.60 -11.16
N THR A 66 12.35 0.51 -11.74
CA THR A 66 12.12 0.73 -13.17
C THR A 66 12.49 2.15 -13.57
N ARG A 67 12.11 3.18 -12.79
CA ARG A 67 12.50 4.57 -13.07
C ARG A 67 14.01 4.78 -13.01
N LYS A 68 14.73 4.11 -12.12
CA LYS A 68 16.21 4.18 -12.07
C LYS A 68 16.87 3.57 -13.31
N GLN A 69 16.21 2.61 -13.94
CA GLN A 69 16.66 1.97 -15.18
C GLN A 69 16.22 2.73 -16.43
N GLN A 70 15.38 3.76 -16.31
CA GLN A 70 14.94 4.59 -17.41
C GLN A 70 15.78 5.88 -17.53
N ARG A 71 15.91 6.38 -18.75
CA ARG A 71 16.48 7.69 -19.08
C ARG A 71 15.65 8.33 -20.20
N PRO A 72 15.59 9.67 -20.30
CA PRO A 72 14.98 10.31 -21.45
C PRO A 72 15.80 10.03 -22.72
N CYS A 73 15.13 9.78 -23.83
CA CYS A 73 15.78 9.66 -25.13
C CYS A 73 16.37 11.03 -25.55
N PRO A 74 17.62 11.10 -26.03
CA PRO A 74 18.26 12.37 -26.42
C PRO A 74 17.62 13.06 -27.64
N PHE A 75 16.73 12.37 -28.37
CA PHE A 75 16.10 12.91 -29.58
C PHE A 75 14.64 13.29 -29.42
N CYS A 76 13.87 12.52 -28.64
CA CYS A 76 12.43 12.67 -28.51
C CYS A 76 11.95 12.75 -27.06
N GLU A 77 12.88 12.78 -26.09
CA GLU A 77 12.64 12.94 -24.64
C GLU A 77 11.78 11.83 -23.98
N ALA A 78 11.26 10.90 -24.76
CA ALA A 78 10.47 9.77 -24.27
C ALA A 78 11.29 8.87 -23.34
N PRO A 79 10.68 8.29 -22.28
CA PRO A 79 11.37 7.42 -21.34
C PRO A 79 11.74 6.08 -22.01
N VAL A 80 13.03 5.76 -22.01
CA VAL A 80 13.59 4.52 -22.58
C VAL A 80 14.47 3.82 -21.55
N TYR A 81 14.61 2.50 -21.63
CA TYR A 81 15.50 1.79 -20.72
C TYR A 81 16.97 2.11 -21.06
N LYS A 82 17.83 2.12 -20.04
CA LYS A 82 19.28 2.34 -20.20
C LYS A 82 19.95 1.24 -21.02
N THR A 83 19.37 0.04 -21.00
CA THR A 83 19.82 -1.13 -21.76
C THR A 83 19.36 -1.12 -23.22
N ASP A 84 18.39 -0.28 -23.58
CA ASP A 84 17.88 -0.24 -24.95
C ASP A 84 18.89 0.46 -25.87
N THR A 85 19.26 -0.23 -26.96
CA THR A 85 20.13 0.31 -28.02
C THR A 85 19.35 1.06 -29.10
N VAL A 86 18.02 0.89 -29.14
CA VAL A 86 17.13 1.53 -30.12
C VAL A 86 15.90 2.08 -29.38
N CYS A 87 15.55 3.34 -29.65
CA CYS A 87 14.37 3.95 -29.06
C CYS A 87 13.08 3.34 -29.65
N PRO A 88 12.15 2.78 -28.85
CA PRO A 88 10.89 2.24 -29.37
C PRO A 88 9.96 3.31 -29.96
N TYR A 89 10.10 4.57 -29.56
CA TYR A 89 9.24 5.66 -30.01
C TYR A 89 9.73 6.30 -31.31
N CYS A 90 11.00 6.76 -31.35
CA CYS A 90 11.54 7.44 -32.53
C CYS A 90 12.38 6.53 -33.45
N ARG A 91 12.58 5.25 -33.08
CA ARG A 91 13.35 4.23 -33.82
C ARG A 91 14.81 4.61 -34.11
N ARG A 92 15.35 5.62 -33.45
CA ARG A 92 16.77 6.01 -33.56
C ARG A 92 17.64 5.17 -32.61
N ALA A 93 18.86 4.87 -33.06
CA ALA A 93 19.85 4.20 -32.23
C ALA A 93 20.32 5.12 -31.08
N ILE A 94 20.51 4.54 -29.91
CA ILE A 94 20.93 5.24 -28.69
C ILE A 94 22.09 4.46 -28.07
N GLN A 95 23.14 5.13 -27.62
CA GLN A 95 24.27 4.45 -26.99
C GLN A 95 23.91 3.98 -25.57
N PRO A 96 24.01 2.68 -25.24
CA PRO A 96 23.79 2.21 -23.88
C PRO A 96 24.88 2.76 -22.94
N ASN A 97 24.49 3.40 -21.84
CA ASN A 97 25.45 3.75 -20.78
C ASN A 97 25.55 2.55 -19.84
N THR A 98 26.68 1.83 -19.92
CA THR A 98 27.12 0.84 -18.92
C THR A 98 27.35 1.49 -17.57
#